data_AF-A0A2E5EGD5-F1
#
_entry.id   AF-A0A2E5EGD5-F1
#
_cell.length_a   1.000
_cell.length_b   1.000
_cell.length_c   1.000
_cell.angle_alpha   90.00
_cell.angle_beta   90.00
_cell.angle_gamma   90.00
#
_symmetry.space_group_name_H-M   'P 1'
#
loop_
_entity.id
_entity.type
_entity.pdbx_description
1 polymer ?
#
loop_
_entity_poly.entity_id
_entity_poly.type
_entity_poly.pdbx_seq_one_letter_code
_entity_poly.pdbx_strand_id
1 'polypeptide(L)'
;MDRATIDWRSARDAGNLAEFANRDLTMRPTVHALEELHREGLLSDEAFDAARESLPAVDQGSRADWGRGLLLVYGSVLLLAGVVFHFAFNWQGMSKFAKFGVVEFALAACVACAWRKGFETFTGQVLMVGASIMTGVLLAVFGQIYQTGADPYELFLGWSALIFGFVVTSQLAGHWFLWLVLLNIGLFLRWEQAGVPAEVAYEWSCLQLGALNGLALAAREWCPARGQSWLGSAWLRPMLVSGVLIPMTFPLAHCVVEADDITLLRGVIGMAWFGLAGGLYWWYRDKLPDINVIGLVIFNTAVILLIFIGDVLLEPLNWDSGWLLAISIASLAVMSGSGMWIGRVSRLMKARDSEVNP
;
A
#
# COMPACT_ATOMS: atom_id res chain seq x y z
N MET A 1 -1.42 -31.65 -7.15
CA MET A 1 -0.75 -32.55 -8.12
C MET A 1 0.04 -33.55 -7.30
N ASP A 2 -0.41 -34.80 -7.31
CA ASP A 2 0.11 -35.89 -6.49
C ASP A 2 1.62 -36.08 -6.67
N ARG A 3 2.35 -36.10 -5.56
CA ARG A 3 3.71 -36.66 -5.52
C ARG A 3 3.58 -38.17 -5.53
N ALA A 4 3.55 -38.75 -6.73
CA ALA A 4 3.69 -40.18 -6.90
C ALA A 4 5.08 -40.59 -6.40
N THR A 5 5.15 -41.21 -5.22
CA THR A 5 6.31 -41.98 -4.76
C THR A 5 6.55 -43.11 -5.75
N ILE A 6 7.62 -43.02 -6.52
CA ILE A 6 8.00 -44.06 -7.49
C ILE A 6 8.65 -45.20 -6.71
N ASP A 7 8.09 -46.41 -6.84
CA ASP A 7 8.65 -47.63 -6.28
C ASP A 7 9.76 -48.17 -7.20
N TRP A 8 11.02 -47.87 -6.85
CA TRP A 8 12.21 -48.23 -7.61
C TRP A 8 12.45 -49.75 -7.71
N ARG A 9 11.89 -50.55 -6.80
CA ARG A 9 11.98 -52.02 -6.88
C ARG A 9 11.15 -52.56 -8.04
N SER A 10 9.93 -52.06 -8.20
CA SER A 10 9.05 -52.43 -9.31
C SER A 10 9.68 -52.09 -10.68
N ALA A 11 10.37 -50.95 -10.78
CA ALA A 11 11.04 -50.51 -12.00
C ALA A 11 12.30 -51.33 -12.33
N ARG A 12 13.06 -51.76 -11.32
CA ARG A 12 14.22 -52.65 -11.47
C ARG A 12 13.80 -54.04 -11.93
N ASP A 13 12.78 -54.60 -11.30
CA ASP A 13 12.32 -55.96 -11.59
C ASP A 13 11.61 -56.04 -12.96
N ALA A 14 11.05 -54.93 -13.45
CA ALA A 14 10.48 -54.82 -14.80
C ALA A 14 11.51 -54.63 -15.93
N GLY A 15 12.82 -54.56 -15.62
CA GLY A 15 13.87 -54.40 -16.63
C GLY A 15 13.85 -53.06 -17.38
N ASN A 16 13.07 -52.09 -16.91
CA ASN A 16 12.75 -50.85 -17.64
C ASN A 16 13.43 -49.60 -17.07
N LEU A 17 14.60 -49.80 -16.43
CA LEU A 17 15.38 -48.77 -15.74
C LEU A 17 15.74 -47.58 -16.66
N ALA A 18 15.97 -47.83 -17.95
CA ALA A 18 16.31 -46.78 -18.91
C ALA A 18 15.13 -45.85 -19.23
N GLU A 19 13.89 -46.36 -19.25
CA GLU A 19 12.69 -45.57 -19.54
C GLU A 19 12.29 -44.69 -18.33
N PHE A 20 12.50 -45.18 -17.11
CA PHE A 20 12.28 -44.41 -15.88
C PHE A 20 13.37 -43.37 -15.61
N ALA A 21 14.65 -43.71 -15.84
CA ALA A 21 15.76 -42.77 -15.67
C ALA A 21 15.66 -41.55 -16.60
N ASN A 22 15.12 -41.73 -17.81
CA ASN A 22 15.00 -40.64 -18.78
C ASN A 22 13.83 -39.67 -18.48
N ARG A 23 12.85 -40.09 -17.66
CA ARG A 23 11.70 -39.26 -17.27
C ARG A 23 12.03 -38.26 -16.16
N ASP A 24 13.10 -38.49 -15.39
CA ASP A 24 13.39 -37.83 -14.12
C ASP A 24 14.61 -36.87 -14.13
N LEU A 25 15.37 -36.81 -15.23
CA LEU A 25 16.52 -35.89 -15.38
C LEU A 25 16.14 -34.39 -15.39
N THR A 26 14.86 -34.06 -15.28
CA THR A 26 14.36 -32.67 -15.20
C THR A 26 14.11 -32.19 -13.76
N MET A 27 14.09 -33.08 -12.76
CA MET A 27 13.98 -32.66 -11.36
C MET A 27 15.34 -32.29 -10.79
N ARG A 28 15.41 -31.16 -10.09
CA ARG A 28 16.61 -30.80 -9.32
C ARG A 28 16.84 -31.87 -8.26
N PRO A 29 18.01 -32.52 -8.21
CA PRO A 29 18.28 -33.54 -7.21
C PRO A 29 18.15 -32.91 -5.82
N THR A 30 17.24 -33.47 -5.01
CA THR A 30 16.92 -32.96 -3.67
C THR A 30 17.60 -33.87 -2.64
N VAL A 31 18.11 -33.33 -1.54
CA VAL A 31 18.79 -34.09 -0.47
C VAL A 31 17.95 -35.26 0.03
N HIS A 32 16.64 -35.08 0.11
CA HIS A 32 15.70 -36.14 0.54
C HIS A 32 15.67 -37.34 -0.41
N ALA A 33 15.80 -37.14 -1.72
CA ALA A 33 15.80 -38.24 -2.70
C ALA A 33 17.10 -39.06 -2.61
N LEU A 34 18.23 -38.40 -2.31
CA LEU A 34 19.52 -39.08 -2.06
C LEU A 34 19.51 -39.91 -0.78
N GLU A 35 18.90 -39.39 0.30
CA GLU A 35 18.74 -40.12 1.55
C GLU A 35 17.85 -41.36 1.41
N GLU A 36 16.83 -41.29 0.56
CA GLU A 36 15.91 -42.38 0.28
C GLU A 36 16.60 -43.50 -0.53
N LEU A 37 17.37 -43.13 -1.57
CA LEU A 37 18.19 -44.06 -2.35
C LEU A 37 19.31 -44.72 -1.51
N HIS A 38 19.90 -44.00 -0.56
CA HIS A 38 20.88 -44.55 0.37
C HIS A 38 20.23 -45.52 1.38
N ARG A 39 19.07 -45.15 1.93
CA ARG A 39 18.30 -46.01 2.86
C ARG A 39 17.82 -47.30 2.20
N GLU A 40 17.54 -47.25 0.89
CA GLU A 40 17.18 -48.43 0.09
C GLU A 40 18.38 -49.29 -0.33
N GLY A 41 19.61 -48.87 0.02
CA GLY A 41 20.84 -49.60 -0.29
C GLY A 41 21.27 -49.50 -1.75
N LEU A 42 20.69 -48.57 -2.52
CA LEU A 42 21.00 -48.33 -3.94
C LEU A 42 22.22 -47.41 -4.13
N LEU A 43 22.63 -46.70 -3.07
CA LEU A 43 23.86 -45.90 -3.01
C LEU A 43 24.77 -46.42 -1.91
N SER A 44 26.02 -46.71 -2.24
CA SER A 44 27.07 -46.96 -1.25
C SER A 44 27.35 -45.69 -0.44
N ASP A 45 27.86 -45.85 0.79
CA ASP A 45 28.21 -44.73 1.67
C ASP A 45 29.13 -43.71 0.97
N GLU A 46 30.14 -44.20 0.25
CA GLU A 46 31.09 -43.38 -0.51
C GLU A 46 30.42 -42.60 -1.67
N ALA A 47 29.46 -43.22 -2.36
CA ALA A 47 28.74 -42.58 -3.46
C ALA A 47 27.70 -41.56 -2.96
N PHE A 48 27.10 -41.81 -1.79
CA PHE A 48 26.21 -40.87 -1.12
C PHE A 48 26.95 -39.61 -0.67
N ASP A 49 28.12 -39.76 -0.06
CA ASP A 49 28.93 -38.63 0.39
C ASP A 49 29.42 -37.76 -0.78
N ALA A 50 29.90 -38.37 -1.86
CA ALA A 50 30.31 -37.65 -3.08
C ALA A 50 29.12 -36.95 -3.78
N ALA A 51 27.95 -37.58 -3.81
CA ALA A 51 26.74 -36.97 -4.37
C ALA A 51 26.22 -35.82 -3.50
N ARG A 52 26.39 -35.89 -2.18
CA ARG A 52 26.03 -34.82 -1.25
C ARG A 52 26.95 -33.60 -1.39
N GLU A 53 28.25 -33.81 -1.62
CA GLU A 53 29.22 -32.72 -1.85
C GLU A 53 29.05 -32.02 -3.20
N SER A 54 28.55 -32.74 -4.22
CA SER A 54 28.33 -32.19 -5.56
C SER A 54 27.00 -31.45 -5.72
N LEU A 55 26.08 -31.58 -4.76
CA LEU A 55 24.88 -30.74 -4.73
C LEU A 55 25.25 -29.29 -4.40
N PRO A 56 24.78 -28.30 -5.18
CA PRO A 56 24.87 -26.91 -4.74
C PRO A 56 24.20 -26.83 -3.38
N ALA A 57 24.82 -26.16 -2.39
CA ALA A 57 24.36 -26.08 -1.02
C ALA A 57 22.90 -25.57 -0.93
N VAL A 58 21.94 -26.47 -1.08
CA VAL A 58 20.52 -26.21 -0.85
C VAL A 58 20.34 -26.32 0.65
N ASP A 59 20.61 -25.19 1.29
CA ASP A 59 19.87 -24.64 2.42
C ASP A 59 19.60 -25.58 3.61
N GLN A 60 20.64 -26.15 4.21
CA GLN A 60 20.59 -26.68 5.57
C GLN A 60 20.60 -25.57 6.65
N GLY A 61 20.87 -24.31 6.26
CA GLY A 61 20.79 -23.11 7.12
C GLY A 61 19.36 -22.57 7.32
N SER A 62 18.43 -22.93 6.45
CA SER A 62 17.06 -22.39 6.34
C SER A 62 16.32 -22.24 7.66
N ARG A 63 16.24 -23.33 8.44
CA ARG A 63 15.41 -23.38 9.65
C ARG A 63 16.07 -22.68 10.82
N ALA A 64 17.39 -22.80 10.95
CA ALA A 64 18.15 -22.18 12.03
C ALA A 64 18.25 -20.67 11.81
N ASP A 65 18.49 -20.21 10.59
CA ASP A 65 18.57 -18.79 10.25
C ASP A 65 17.19 -18.13 10.27
N TRP A 66 16.15 -18.83 9.82
CA TRP A 66 14.77 -18.40 10.01
C TRP A 66 14.39 -18.32 11.49
N GLY A 67 14.77 -19.33 12.29
CA GLY A 67 14.54 -19.34 13.73
C GLY A 67 15.27 -18.20 14.46
N ARG A 68 16.52 -17.91 14.08
CA ARG A 68 17.28 -16.75 14.58
C ARG A 68 16.63 -15.43 14.18
N GLY A 69 16.18 -15.31 12.93
CA GLY A 69 15.45 -14.14 12.44
C GLY A 69 14.17 -13.90 13.24
N LEU A 70 13.38 -14.95 13.47
CA LEU A 70 12.19 -14.87 14.31
C LEU A 70 12.51 -14.48 15.75
N LEU A 71 13.50 -15.12 16.38
CA LEU A 71 13.90 -14.80 17.76
C LEU A 71 14.38 -13.34 17.88
N LEU A 72 15.10 -12.82 16.89
CA LEU A 72 15.50 -11.42 16.84
C LEU A 72 14.29 -10.49 16.71
N VAL A 73 13.33 -10.81 15.85
CA VAL A 73 12.09 -10.03 15.70
C VAL A 73 11.29 -10.05 17.00
N TYR A 74 11.00 -11.22 17.55
CA TYR A 74 10.24 -11.34 18.80
C TYR A 74 10.96 -10.67 19.97
N GLY A 75 12.27 -10.88 20.11
CA GLY A 75 13.08 -10.23 21.13
C GLY A 75 13.05 -8.71 21.01
N SER A 76 13.17 -8.18 19.79
CA SER A 76 13.09 -6.74 19.53
C SER A 76 11.70 -6.19 19.86
N VAL A 77 10.64 -6.88 19.45
CA VAL A 77 9.25 -6.49 19.73
C VAL A 77 8.96 -6.50 21.23
N LEU A 78 9.38 -7.53 21.96
CA LEU A 78 9.19 -7.62 23.41
C LEU A 78 9.99 -6.53 24.15
N LEU A 79 11.21 -6.23 23.71
CA LEU A 79 12.01 -5.16 24.30
C LEU A 79 11.36 -3.79 24.05
N LEU A 80 10.92 -3.52 22.81
CA LEU A 80 10.17 -2.30 22.48
C LEU A 80 8.87 -2.18 23.29
N ALA A 81 8.12 -3.28 23.42
CA ALA A 81 6.91 -3.32 24.24
C ALA A 81 7.23 -3.02 25.71
N GLY A 82 8.30 -3.60 26.27
CA GLY A 82 8.78 -3.32 27.62
C GLY A 82 9.12 -1.84 27.82
N VAL A 83 9.83 -1.23 26.86
CA VAL A 83 10.13 0.21 26.88
C VAL A 83 8.85 1.05 26.86
N VAL A 84 7.91 0.73 25.98
CA VAL A 84 6.61 1.42 25.88
C VAL A 84 5.83 1.29 27.19
N PHE A 85 5.73 0.09 27.78
CA PHE A 85 5.03 -0.12 29.05
C PHE A 85 5.72 0.57 30.22
N HIS A 86 7.05 0.60 30.25
CA HIS A 86 7.79 1.33 31.27
C HIS A 86 7.44 2.82 31.25
N PHE A 87 7.48 3.45 30.07
CA PHE A 87 7.09 4.85 29.94
C PHE A 87 5.60 5.05 30.22
N ALA A 88 4.72 4.17 29.75
CA ALA A 88 3.29 4.26 30.00
C ALA A 88 2.95 4.20 31.50
N PHE A 89 3.55 3.27 32.25
CA PHE A 89 3.35 3.14 33.70
C PHE A 89 3.87 4.36 34.46
N ASN A 90 5.05 4.87 34.09
CA ASN A 90 5.67 6.02 34.76
C ASN A 90 5.15 7.38 34.24
N TRP A 91 4.38 7.41 33.15
CA TRP A 91 4.05 8.64 32.42
C TRP A 91 3.38 9.71 33.30
N GLN A 92 2.47 9.30 34.17
CA GLN A 92 1.74 10.24 35.03
C GLN A 92 2.65 10.87 36.09
N GLY A 93 3.67 10.14 36.57
CA GLY A 93 4.62 10.62 37.57
C GLY A 93 5.78 11.45 36.99
N MET A 94 5.96 11.43 35.66
CA MET A 94 7.05 12.18 35.01
C MET A 94 6.75 13.69 34.95
N SER A 95 7.77 14.50 35.27
CA SER A 95 7.70 15.95 35.05
C SER A 95 7.57 16.28 33.56
N LYS A 96 7.05 17.47 33.24
CA LYS A 96 6.95 17.93 31.83
C LYS A 96 8.29 17.89 31.11
N PHE A 97 9.38 18.28 31.79
CA PHE A 97 10.73 18.28 31.22
C PHE A 97 11.25 16.88 30.95
N ALA A 98 10.91 15.90 31.80
CA ALA A 98 11.28 14.51 31.57
C ALA A 98 10.53 13.94 30.36
N LYS A 99 9.25 14.26 30.18
CA LYS A 99 8.46 13.84 29.00
C LYS A 99 9.05 14.40 27.71
N PHE A 100 9.30 15.71 27.66
CA PHE A 100 9.96 16.34 26.51
C PHE A 100 11.36 15.78 26.28
N GLY A 101 12.18 15.70 27.33
CA GLY A 101 13.57 15.25 27.22
C GLY A 101 13.71 13.83 26.66
N VAL A 102 12.82 12.90 27.03
CA VAL A 102 12.83 11.54 26.47
C VAL A 102 12.51 11.54 24.97
N VAL A 103 11.48 12.29 24.56
CA VAL A 103 11.05 12.34 23.15
C VAL A 103 12.07 13.09 22.29
N GLU A 104 12.58 14.22 22.77
CA GLU A 104 13.63 15.00 22.09
C GLU A 104 14.94 14.21 21.99
N PHE A 105 15.33 13.46 23.03
CA PHE A 105 16.49 12.58 22.97
C PHE A 105 16.30 11.47 21.92
N ALA A 106 15.13 10.83 21.87
CA ALA A 106 14.84 9.81 20.86
C ALA A 106 14.87 10.39 19.43
N LEU A 107 14.28 11.57 19.24
CA LEU A 107 14.32 12.32 17.97
C LEU A 107 15.78 12.59 17.54
N ALA A 108 16.58 13.18 18.45
CA ALA A 108 17.98 13.49 18.19
C ALA A 108 18.80 12.23 17.90
N ALA A 109 18.56 11.14 18.63
CA ALA A 109 19.21 9.85 18.40
C ALA A 109 18.87 9.27 17.03
N CYS A 110 17.60 9.35 16.58
CA CYS A 110 17.21 8.95 15.23
C CYS A 110 17.98 9.72 14.16
N VAL A 111 18.02 11.06 14.26
CA VAL A 111 18.72 11.91 13.29
C VAL A 111 20.23 11.66 13.31
N ALA A 112 20.85 11.58 14.49
CA ALA A 112 22.28 11.34 14.62
C ALA A 112 22.70 9.96 14.10
N CYS A 113 21.90 8.92 14.39
CA CYS A 113 22.14 7.58 13.86
C CYS A 113 21.92 7.53 12.34
N ALA A 114 20.91 8.22 11.81
CA ALA A 114 20.67 8.31 10.37
C ALA A 114 21.85 8.99 9.67
N TRP A 115 22.36 10.08 10.24
CA TRP A 115 23.53 10.78 9.72
C TRP A 115 24.77 9.89 9.73
N ARG A 116 25.01 9.14 10.81
CA ARG A 116 26.15 8.20 10.91
C ARG A 116 26.05 7.01 9.96
N LYS A 117 24.84 6.53 9.66
CA LYS A 117 24.61 5.40 8.74
C LYS A 117 24.52 5.85 7.28
N GLY A 118 24.25 7.13 7.04
CA GLY A 118 24.00 7.71 5.72
C GLY A 118 22.52 7.69 5.38
N PHE A 119 21.98 8.84 4.94
CA PHE A 119 20.54 9.04 4.68
C PHE A 119 19.97 8.19 3.55
N GLU A 120 20.81 7.79 2.58
CA GLU A 120 20.42 6.97 1.43
C GLU A 120 20.41 5.47 1.74
N THR A 121 20.97 5.06 2.89
CA THR A 121 20.91 3.66 3.31
C THR A 121 19.53 3.33 3.85
N PHE A 122 19.06 2.09 3.64
CA PHE A 122 17.75 1.66 4.17
C PHE A 122 17.61 1.93 5.68
N THR A 123 18.67 1.69 6.46
CA THR A 123 18.69 2.01 7.90
C THR A 123 18.55 3.51 8.16
N GLY A 124 19.28 4.35 7.42
CA GLY A 124 19.15 5.81 7.52
C GLY A 124 17.75 6.30 7.17
N GLN A 125 17.14 5.76 6.12
CA GLN A 125 15.77 6.08 5.70
C GLN A 125 14.75 5.74 6.79
N VAL A 126 14.84 4.53 7.36
CA VAL A 126 13.96 4.10 8.47
C VAL A 126 14.15 4.99 9.70
N LEU A 127 15.39 5.38 10.01
CA LEU A 127 15.67 6.30 11.12
C LEU A 127 15.11 7.71 10.86
N MET A 128 15.13 8.20 9.61
CA MET A 128 14.50 9.49 9.25
C MET A 128 12.98 9.43 9.36
N VAL A 129 12.34 8.31 8.99
CA VAL A 129 10.91 8.09 9.26
C VAL A 129 10.65 8.09 10.77
N GLY A 130 11.52 7.42 11.55
CA GLY A 130 11.47 7.44 13.01
C GLY A 130 11.55 8.86 13.58
N ALA A 131 12.46 9.70 13.08
CA ALA A 131 12.56 11.10 13.48
C ALA A 131 11.27 11.88 13.16
N SER A 132 10.67 11.66 12.00
CA SER A 132 9.38 12.27 11.65
C SER A 132 8.25 11.85 12.57
N ILE A 133 8.19 10.57 12.96
CA ILE A 133 7.21 10.08 13.94
C ILE A 133 7.46 10.71 15.31
N MET A 134 8.71 10.77 15.78
CA MET A 134 9.05 11.40 17.06
C MET A 134 8.71 12.90 17.08
N THR A 135 8.79 13.58 15.93
CA THR A 135 8.31 14.97 15.80
C THR A 135 6.80 15.07 16.07
N GLY A 136 6.00 14.13 15.55
CA GLY A 136 4.57 14.05 15.84
C GLY A 136 4.29 13.73 17.31
N VAL A 137 5.04 12.79 17.89
CA VAL A 137 4.94 12.48 19.32
C VAL A 137 5.28 13.72 20.17
N LEU A 138 6.30 14.49 19.79
CA LEU A 138 6.68 15.73 20.49
C LEU A 138 5.54 16.74 20.48
N LEU A 139 4.89 16.94 19.33
CA LEU A 139 3.73 17.82 19.19
C LEU A 139 2.53 17.31 19.98
N ALA A 140 2.28 16.01 20.00
CA ALA A 140 1.20 15.42 20.80
C ALA A 140 1.44 15.57 22.30
N VAL A 141 2.69 15.37 22.76
CA VAL A 141 3.08 15.60 24.16
C VAL A 141 2.93 17.09 24.52
N PHE A 142 3.29 17.99 23.62
CA PHE A 142 3.03 19.42 23.79
C PHE A 142 1.54 19.70 23.95
N GLY A 143 0.71 19.18 23.04
CA GLY A 143 -0.74 19.35 23.10
C GLY A 143 -1.39 18.76 24.36
N GLN A 144 -0.87 17.64 24.85
CA GLN A 144 -1.29 17.04 26.11
C GLN A 144 -0.94 17.92 27.32
N ILE A 145 0.28 18.46 27.39
CA ILE A 145 0.78 19.22 28.55
C ILE A 145 0.15 20.62 28.61
N TYR A 146 0.02 21.28 27.46
CA TYR A 146 -0.51 22.64 27.37
C TYR A 146 -1.99 22.70 26.97
N GLN A 147 -2.66 21.55 26.88
CA GLN A 147 -4.10 21.42 26.63
C GLN A 147 -4.56 22.09 25.32
N THR A 148 -3.72 22.08 24.28
CA THR A 148 -4.09 22.61 22.96
C THR A 148 -4.85 21.60 22.10
N GLY A 149 -5.20 20.44 22.66
CA GLY A 149 -5.76 19.30 21.91
C GLY A 149 -4.68 18.46 21.23
N ALA A 150 -5.03 17.22 20.86
CA ALA A 150 -4.14 16.28 20.15
C ALA A 150 -4.54 16.08 18.68
N ASP A 151 -5.65 16.67 18.27
CA ASP A 151 -6.28 16.60 16.97
C ASP A 151 -6.51 17.94 16.25
N PRO A 152 -5.96 19.11 16.66
CA PRO A 152 -6.19 20.33 15.89
C PRO A 152 -5.49 20.25 14.51
N TYR A 153 -6.12 20.83 13.49
CA TYR A 153 -5.58 20.80 12.13
C TYR A 153 -4.19 21.47 12.03
N GLU A 154 -3.92 22.48 12.87
CA GLU A 154 -2.60 23.12 12.94
C GLU A 154 -1.51 22.14 13.39
N LEU A 155 -1.84 21.13 14.21
CA LEU A 155 -0.87 20.11 14.64
C LEU A 155 -0.39 19.30 13.44
N PHE A 156 -1.29 18.84 12.57
CA PHE A 156 -0.91 18.04 11.40
C PHE A 156 -0.21 18.87 10.32
N LEU A 157 -0.67 20.10 10.07
CA LEU A 157 0.00 21.01 9.14
C LEU A 157 1.38 21.43 9.66
N GLY A 158 1.50 21.78 10.94
CA GLY A 158 2.77 22.08 11.59
C GLY A 158 3.71 20.88 11.59
N TRP A 159 3.19 19.68 11.87
CA TRP A 159 3.95 18.43 11.80
C TRP A 159 4.50 18.19 10.39
N SER A 160 3.65 18.26 9.36
CA SER A 160 4.08 18.10 7.97
C SER A 160 5.14 19.13 7.55
N ALA A 161 5.03 20.39 8.01
CA ALA A 161 6.02 21.43 7.74
C ALA A 161 7.37 21.09 8.40
N LEU A 162 7.37 20.67 9.67
CA LEU A 162 8.59 20.36 10.42
C LEU A 162 9.35 19.16 9.84
N ILE A 163 8.64 18.15 9.33
CA ILE A 163 9.28 16.93 8.81
C ILE A 163 9.67 17.02 7.33
N PHE A 164 9.30 18.09 6.62
CA PHE A 164 9.54 18.18 5.17
C PHE A 164 11.03 18.00 4.81
N GLY A 165 11.93 18.58 5.62
CA GLY A 165 13.37 18.38 5.45
C GLY A 165 13.79 16.92 5.62
N PHE A 166 13.19 16.18 6.55
CA PHE A 166 13.47 14.75 6.78
C PHE A 166 12.98 13.89 5.62
N VAL A 167 11.85 14.26 5.03
CA VAL A 167 11.25 13.57 3.88
C VAL A 167 12.18 13.68 2.67
N VAL A 168 12.58 14.91 2.32
CA VAL A 168 13.45 15.16 1.16
C VAL A 168 14.82 14.51 1.33
N THR A 169 15.40 14.57 2.53
CA THR A 169 16.72 13.98 2.80
C THR A 169 16.71 12.46 2.79
N SER A 170 15.61 11.82 3.22
CA SER A 170 15.51 10.36 3.22
C SER A 170 15.40 9.74 1.82
N GLN A 171 14.94 10.50 0.82
CA GLN A 171 14.68 9.97 -0.53
C GLN A 171 13.90 8.64 -0.51
N LEU A 172 12.91 8.50 0.39
CA LEU A 172 12.10 7.30 0.53
C LEU A 172 10.66 7.60 0.11
N ALA A 173 10.16 6.87 -0.91
CA ALA A 173 8.77 6.95 -1.37
C ALA A 173 7.75 6.89 -0.23
N GLY A 174 7.92 5.93 0.68
CA GLY A 174 7.03 5.76 1.84
C GLY A 174 7.06 6.93 2.81
N HIS A 175 8.20 7.59 2.99
CA HIS A 175 8.32 8.76 3.86
C HIS A 175 7.62 9.98 3.24
N TRP A 176 7.75 10.17 1.93
CA TRP A 176 7.01 11.20 1.21
C TRP A 176 5.51 10.96 1.19
N PHE A 177 5.09 9.69 1.07
CA PHE A 177 3.68 9.33 1.21
C PHE A 177 3.14 9.62 2.62
N LEU A 178 3.88 9.30 3.69
CA LEU A 178 3.52 9.68 5.07
C LEU A 178 3.31 11.19 5.18
N TRP A 179 4.21 11.99 4.61
CA TRP A 179 4.09 13.44 4.60
C TRP A 179 2.83 13.93 3.87
N LEU A 180 2.50 13.33 2.71
CA LEU A 180 1.24 13.62 2.01
C LEU A 180 0.01 13.23 2.83
N VAL A 181 0.04 12.11 3.54
CA VAL A 181 -1.06 11.70 4.44
C VAL A 181 -1.27 12.76 5.53
N LEU A 182 -0.20 13.27 6.15
CA LEU A 182 -0.31 14.34 7.16
C LEU A 182 -0.91 15.62 6.59
N LEU A 183 -0.51 16.02 5.37
CA LEU A 183 -1.11 17.17 4.69
C LEU A 183 -2.59 16.95 4.38
N ASN A 184 -2.97 15.77 3.91
CA ASN A 184 -4.37 15.43 3.65
C ASN A 184 -5.20 15.49 4.94
N ILE A 185 -4.71 14.91 6.03
CA ILE A 185 -5.36 14.97 7.35
C ILE A 185 -5.49 16.42 7.81
N GLY A 186 -4.42 17.21 7.75
CA GLY A 186 -4.45 18.61 8.16
C GLY A 186 -5.41 19.47 7.34
N LEU A 187 -5.51 19.25 6.03
CA LEU A 187 -6.48 19.96 5.19
C LEU A 187 -7.93 19.51 5.45
N PHE A 188 -8.15 18.22 5.66
CA PHE A 188 -9.46 17.68 6.00
C PHE A 188 -9.96 18.23 7.35
N LEU A 189 -9.13 18.13 8.40
CA LEU A 189 -9.46 18.64 9.72
C LEU A 189 -9.64 20.16 9.73
N ARG A 190 -8.90 20.89 8.89
CA ARG A 190 -9.09 22.34 8.74
C ARG A 190 -10.52 22.64 8.32
N TRP A 191 -11.08 21.89 7.37
CA TRP A 191 -12.47 22.09 6.97
C TRP A 191 -13.44 21.76 8.11
N GLU A 192 -13.25 20.62 8.78
CA GLU A 192 -14.10 20.19 9.89
C GLU A 192 -14.09 21.16 11.08
N GLN A 193 -12.91 21.73 11.39
CA GLN A 193 -12.70 22.53 12.60
C GLN A 193 -12.82 24.03 12.38
N ALA A 194 -12.55 24.55 11.17
CA ALA A 194 -12.53 25.99 10.92
C ALA A 194 -13.93 26.64 11.00
N GLY A 195 -15.00 25.88 11.29
CA GLY A 195 -16.34 26.40 11.52
C GLY A 195 -16.80 27.31 10.39
N VAL A 196 -16.35 27.02 9.17
CA VAL A 196 -16.48 27.94 8.05
C VAL A 196 -17.98 28.09 7.76
N PRO A 197 -18.50 29.32 7.54
CA PRO A 197 -19.89 29.51 7.20
C PRO A 197 -20.28 28.57 6.06
N ALA A 198 -21.51 28.05 6.09
CA ALA A 198 -22.08 27.11 5.11
C ALA A 198 -21.89 27.52 3.62
N GLU A 199 -21.44 28.76 3.37
CA GLU A 199 -21.12 29.33 2.06
C GLU A 199 -19.68 29.06 1.57
N VAL A 200 -18.70 28.77 2.44
CA VAL A 200 -17.42 28.19 2.00
C VAL A 200 -17.62 26.70 1.89
N ALA A 201 -18.25 26.39 0.78
CA ALA A 201 -18.73 25.12 0.33
C ALA A 201 -17.71 23.99 0.56
N TYR A 202 -18.14 22.89 1.20
CA TYR A 202 -17.46 21.59 1.33
C TYR A 202 -16.65 21.17 0.09
N GLU A 203 -17.17 21.55 -1.07
CA GLU A 203 -16.62 21.45 -2.41
C GLU A 203 -15.20 22.04 -2.55
N TRP A 204 -14.91 23.16 -1.90
CA TRP A 204 -13.58 23.78 -1.90
C TRP A 204 -12.55 22.91 -1.20
N SER A 205 -12.94 22.24 -0.12
CA SER A 205 -12.08 21.32 0.62
C SER A 205 -11.77 20.08 -0.22
N CYS A 206 -12.80 19.53 -0.88
CA CYS A 206 -12.63 18.46 -1.86
C CYS A 206 -11.66 18.86 -2.98
N LEU A 207 -11.82 20.07 -3.55
CA LEU A 207 -10.92 20.62 -4.57
C LEU A 207 -9.48 20.78 -4.08
N GLN A 208 -9.27 21.27 -2.86
CA GLN A 208 -7.93 21.42 -2.29
C GLN A 208 -7.24 20.06 -2.10
N LEU A 209 -7.97 19.05 -1.60
CA LEU A 209 -7.45 17.68 -1.45
C LEU A 209 -7.16 17.05 -2.82
N GLY A 210 -8.08 17.20 -3.78
CA GLY A 210 -7.88 16.73 -5.15
C GLY A 210 -6.68 17.40 -5.83
N ALA A 211 -6.52 18.71 -5.65
CA ALA A 211 -5.39 19.48 -6.19
C ALA A 211 -4.06 19.09 -5.53
N LEU A 212 -4.03 18.92 -4.21
CA LEU A 212 -2.83 18.46 -3.49
C LEU A 212 -2.34 17.12 -4.04
N ASN A 213 -3.22 16.12 -4.11
CA ASN A 213 -2.87 14.79 -4.60
C ASN A 213 -2.59 14.79 -6.11
N GLY A 214 -3.23 15.69 -6.88
CA GLY A 214 -2.99 15.85 -8.31
C GLY A 214 -1.61 16.45 -8.60
N LEU A 215 -1.21 17.47 -7.83
CA LEU A 215 0.14 18.03 -7.88
C LEU A 215 1.18 17.00 -7.44
N ALA A 216 0.89 16.21 -6.41
CA ALA A 216 1.75 15.10 -5.99
C ALA A 216 1.88 14.03 -7.09
N LEU A 217 0.78 13.67 -7.76
CA LEU A 217 0.80 12.75 -8.90
C LEU A 217 1.65 13.31 -10.06
N ALA A 218 1.48 14.59 -10.38
CA ALA A 218 2.30 15.26 -11.40
C ALA A 218 3.79 15.26 -11.02
N ALA A 219 4.12 15.55 -9.77
CA ALA A 219 5.49 15.46 -9.25
C ALA A 219 6.04 14.04 -9.37
N ARG A 220 5.24 13.02 -9.04
CA ARG A 220 5.62 11.61 -9.18
C ARG A 220 5.86 11.19 -10.62
N GLU A 221 5.08 11.65 -11.60
CA GLU A 221 5.34 11.33 -13.01
C GLU A 221 6.53 12.12 -13.56
N TRP A 222 6.81 13.31 -13.03
CA TRP A 222 7.90 14.17 -13.51
C TRP A 222 9.28 13.83 -12.92
N CYS A 223 9.37 13.61 -11.61
CA CYS A 223 10.65 13.43 -10.92
C CYS A 223 11.47 12.22 -11.40
N PRO A 224 10.90 11.01 -11.56
CA PRO A 224 11.61 9.85 -12.10
C PRO A 224 12.13 10.09 -13.52
N ALA A 225 11.41 10.85 -14.35
CA ALA A 225 11.87 11.22 -15.70
C ALA A 225 13.12 12.14 -15.68
N ARG A 226 13.46 12.73 -14.53
CA ARG A 226 14.66 13.55 -14.31
C ARG A 226 15.74 12.86 -13.46
N GLY A 227 15.65 11.54 -13.29
CA GLY A 227 16.66 10.75 -12.56
C GLY A 227 16.42 10.64 -11.05
N GLN A 228 15.31 11.19 -10.52
CA GLN A 228 14.89 11.00 -9.12
C GLN A 228 14.08 9.70 -9.00
N SER A 229 14.77 8.56 -9.01
CA SER A 229 14.16 7.22 -9.05
C SER A 229 13.36 6.86 -7.79
N TRP A 230 13.62 7.52 -6.67
CA TRP A 230 12.99 7.20 -5.39
C TRP A 230 11.47 7.44 -5.35
N LEU A 231 10.93 8.33 -6.19
CA LEU A 231 9.48 8.52 -6.38
C LEU A 231 8.87 7.55 -7.42
N GLY A 232 9.71 6.78 -8.12
CA GLY A 232 9.32 5.91 -9.22
C GLY A 232 8.57 4.64 -8.82
N SER A 233 8.32 4.40 -7.52
CA SER A 233 7.62 3.20 -7.05
C SER A 233 6.23 3.08 -7.69
N ALA A 234 5.90 1.88 -8.18
CA ALA A 234 4.64 1.63 -8.90
C ALA A 234 3.41 1.77 -7.98
N TRP A 235 3.53 1.42 -6.70
CA TRP A 235 2.43 1.50 -5.74
C TRP A 235 2.02 2.94 -5.37
N LEU A 236 2.91 3.92 -5.52
CA LEU A 236 2.60 5.33 -5.21
C LEU A 236 1.52 5.87 -6.15
N ARG A 237 1.60 5.52 -7.44
CA ARG A 237 0.70 6.04 -8.45
C ARG A 237 -0.79 5.77 -8.14
N PRO A 238 -1.25 4.51 -7.91
CA PRO A 238 -2.65 4.27 -7.57
C PRO A 238 -3.06 4.92 -6.25
N MET A 239 -2.16 5.09 -5.27
CA MET A 239 -2.45 5.81 -4.02
C MET A 239 -2.67 7.31 -4.22
N LEU A 240 -1.89 7.93 -5.12
CA LEU A 240 -2.09 9.34 -5.46
C LEU A 240 -3.35 9.54 -6.29
N VAL A 241 -3.63 8.63 -7.25
CA VAL A 241 -4.87 8.69 -8.02
C VAL A 241 -6.10 8.51 -7.12
N SER A 242 -6.04 7.62 -6.11
CA SER A 242 -7.15 7.50 -5.15
C SER A 242 -7.30 8.77 -4.30
N GLY A 243 -6.20 9.39 -3.88
CA GLY A 243 -6.22 10.70 -3.21
C GLY A 243 -6.79 11.83 -4.07
N VAL A 244 -6.74 11.73 -5.40
CA VAL A 244 -7.40 12.68 -6.31
C VAL A 244 -8.89 12.36 -6.49
N LEU A 245 -9.21 11.10 -6.79
CA LEU A 245 -10.57 10.70 -7.16
C LEU A 245 -11.53 10.71 -5.97
N ILE A 246 -11.13 10.18 -4.81
CA ILE A 246 -12.01 10.00 -3.66
C ILE A 246 -12.59 11.33 -3.16
N PRO A 247 -11.79 12.40 -2.91
CA PRO A 247 -12.35 13.69 -2.51
C PRO A 247 -13.29 14.28 -3.56
N MET A 248 -13.00 14.06 -4.85
CA MET A 248 -13.83 14.54 -5.97
C MET A 248 -15.13 13.73 -6.16
N THR A 249 -15.22 12.51 -5.63
CA THR A 249 -16.45 11.69 -5.67
C THR A 249 -17.56 12.32 -4.84
N PHE A 250 -17.25 12.94 -3.71
CA PHE A 250 -18.29 13.41 -2.78
C PHE A 250 -19.15 14.56 -3.32
N PRO A 251 -18.60 15.65 -3.91
CA PRO A 251 -19.43 16.69 -4.52
C PRO A 251 -20.34 16.14 -5.62
N LEU A 252 -19.84 15.18 -6.42
CA LEU A 252 -20.63 14.53 -7.45
C LEU A 252 -21.75 13.65 -6.86
N ALA A 253 -21.47 12.91 -5.79
CA ALA A 253 -22.48 12.14 -5.09
C ALA A 253 -23.58 13.05 -4.51
N HIS A 254 -23.21 14.19 -3.91
CA HIS A 254 -24.17 15.19 -3.44
C HIS A 254 -25.02 15.77 -4.57
N CYS A 255 -24.45 16.07 -5.76
CA CYS A 255 -25.22 16.49 -6.92
C CYS A 255 -26.28 15.47 -7.36
N VAL A 256 -26.03 14.18 -7.14
CA VAL A 256 -26.96 13.12 -7.50
C VAL A 256 -28.11 13.04 -6.48
N VAL A 257 -27.78 13.03 -5.19
CA VAL A 257 -28.75 12.86 -4.08
C VAL A 257 -29.60 14.11 -3.83
N GLU A 258 -29.00 15.29 -3.89
CA GLU A 258 -29.67 16.57 -3.59
C GLU A 258 -29.85 17.38 -4.88
N ALA A 259 -30.58 16.83 -5.84
CA ALA A 259 -30.77 17.43 -7.17
C ALA A 259 -31.48 18.80 -7.14
N ASP A 260 -32.23 19.10 -6.09
CA ASP A 260 -32.99 20.35 -5.94
C ASP A 260 -32.13 21.55 -5.45
N ASP A 261 -30.92 21.31 -4.91
CA ASP A 261 -30.00 22.34 -4.38
C ASP A 261 -28.61 22.29 -5.08
N ILE A 262 -28.62 22.21 -6.40
CA ILE A 262 -27.38 22.22 -7.19
C ILE A 262 -26.88 23.65 -7.34
N THR A 263 -25.84 24.00 -6.58
CA THR A 263 -25.06 25.22 -6.84
C THR A 263 -24.23 25.07 -8.12
N LEU A 264 -23.96 26.18 -8.83
CA LEU A 264 -23.14 26.18 -10.05
C LEU A 264 -21.75 25.53 -9.81
N LEU A 265 -21.16 25.78 -8.63
CA LEU A 265 -19.87 25.22 -8.25
C LEU A 265 -19.91 23.68 -8.15
N ARG A 266 -20.93 23.12 -7.49
CA ARG A 266 -21.16 21.67 -7.39
C ARG A 266 -21.29 21.03 -8.77
N GLY A 267 -22.10 21.62 -9.65
CA GLY A 267 -22.27 21.13 -11.02
C GLY A 267 -20.97 21.15 -11.83
N VAL A 268 -20.19 22.23 -11.73
CA VAL A 268 -18.88 22.34 -12.41
C VAL A 268 -17.89 21.30 -11.90
N ILE A 269 -17.83 21.06 -10.58
CA ILE A 269 -16.93 20.06 -9.99
C ILE A 269 -17.37 18.64 -10.37
N GLY A 270 -18.67 18.37 -10.38
CA GLY A 270 -19.22 17.09 -10.86
C GLY A 270 -18.85 16.82 -12.32
N MET A 271 -18.96 17.82 -13.20
CA MET A 271 -18.50 17.71 -14.59
C MET A 271 -16.98 17.54 -14.69
N ALA A 272 -16.21 18.24 -13.86
CA ALA A 272 -14.76 18.10 -13.79
C ALA A 272 -14.35 16.68 -13.39
N TRP A 273 -15.11 16.00 -12.53
CA TRP A 273 -14.87 14.61 -12.18
C TRP A 273 -14.95 13.68 -13.40
N PHE A 274 -15.94 13.84 -14.28
CA PHE A 274 -16.03 13.04 -15.52
C PHE A 274 -14.84 13.28 -16.45
N GLY A 275 -14.42 14.55 -16.61
CA GLY A 275 -13.24 14.90 -17.39
C GLY A 275 -11.96 14.29 -16.79
N LEU A 276 -11.83 14.31 -15.47
CA LEU A 276 -10.70 13.74 -14.74
C LEU A 276 -10.67 12.22 -14.86
N ALA A 277 -11.78 11.53 -14.58
CA ALA A 277 -11.89 10.07 -14.69
C ALA A 277 -11.63 9.59 -16.12
N GLY A 278 -12.23 10.25 -17.13
CA GLY A 278 -12.01 9.96 -18.54
C GLY A 278 -10.57 10.22 -18.99
N GLY A 279 -9.99 11.35 -18.57
CA GLY A 279 -8.61 11.73 -18.87
C GLY A 279 -7.60 10.76 -18.25
N LEU A 280 -7.79 10.39 -16.97
CA LEU A 280 -6.96 9.39 -16.29
C LEU A 280 -7.10 8.01 -16.97
N TYR A 281 -8.32 7.59 -17.29
CA TYR A 281 -8.55 6.33 -17.99
C TYR A 281 -7.82 6.29 -19.34
N TRP A 282 -7.96 7.34 -20.15
CA TRP A 282 -7.30 7.42 -21.46
C TRP A 282 -5.77 7.45 -21.33
N TRP A 283 -5.24 8.30 -20.45
CA TRP A 283 -3.80 8.46 -20.24
C TRP A 283 -3.13 7.17 -19.76
N TYR A 284 -3.70 6.51 -18.74
CA TYR A 284 -3.15 5.28 -18.16
C TYR A 284 -3.48 4.02 -18.96
N ARG A 285 -4.35 4.11 -19.97
CA ARG A 285 -4.56 3.04 -20.96
C ARG A 285 -3.57 3.14 -22.11
N ASP A 286 -3.34 4.34 -22.64
CA ASP A 286 -2.65 4.51 -23.93
C ASP A 286 -1.22 5.05 -23.80
N LYS A 287 -0.92 5.91 -22.82
CA LYS A 287 0.41 6.54 -22.68
C LYS A 287 1.27 5.83 -21.64
N LEU A 288 0.71 5.52 -20.48
CA LEU A 288 1.41 4.88 -19.37
C LEU A 288 0.58 3.70 -18.85
N PRO A 289 0.69 2.51 -19.49
CA PRO A 289 -0.14 1.35 -19.17
C PRO A 289 -0.07 0.98 -17.68
N ASP A 290 -1.15 1.22 -16.93
CA ASP A 290 -1.25 0.86 -15.51
C ASP A 290 -2.65 0.33 -15.18
N ILE A 291 -2.74 -0.99 -15.00
CA ILE A 291 -4.01 -1.67 -14.76
C ILE A 291 -4.60 -1.33 -13.39
N ASN A 292 -3.78 -1.00 -12.40
CA ASN A 292 -4.26 -0.68 -11.05
C ASN A 292 -5.00 0.65 -11.07
N VAL A 293 -4.48 1.63 -11.80
CA VAL A 293 -5.13 2.94 -11.98
C VAL A 293 -6.43 2.81 -12.77
N ILE A 294 -6.43 2.03 -13.86
CA ILE A 294 -7.66 1.77 -14.64
C ILE A 294 -8.72 1.08 -13.77
N GLY A 295 -8.32 0.07 -12.99
CA GLY A 295 -9.21 -0.62 -12.07
C GLY A 295 -9.83 0.33 -11.04
N LEU A 296 -9.02 1.24 -10.49
CA LEU A 296 -9.47 2.25 -9.53
C LEU A 296 -10.46 3.24 -10.16
N VAL A 297 -10.19 3.74 -11.37
CA VAL A 297 -11.11 4.65 -12.09
C VAL A 297 -12.45 3.94 -12.33
N ILE A 298 -12.42 2.71 -12.85
CA ILE A 298 -13.64 1.93 -13.11
C ILE A 298 -14.40 1.67 -11.81
N PHE A 299 -13.71 1.32 -10.72
CA PHE A 299 -14.33 1.11 -9.43
C PHE A 299 -14.99 2.39 -8.89
N ASN A 300 -14.32 3.54 -8.99
CA ASN A 300 -14.88 4.82 -8.55
C ASN A 300 -16.10 5.23 -9.40
N THR A 301 -16.05 5.00 -10.72
CA THR A 301 -17.21 5.18 -11.62
C THR A 301 -18.36 4.23 -11.26
N ALA A 302 -18.07 2.99 -10.90
CA ALA A 302 -19.06 2.02 -10.47
C ALA A 302 -19.78 2.47 -9.19
N VAL A 303 -19.05 3.05 -8.22
CA VAL A 303 -19.64 3.62 -7.00
C VAL A 303 -20.60 4.76 -7.34
N ILE A 304 -20.19 5.72 -8.18
CA ILE A 304 -21.07 6.82 -8.62
C ILE A 304 -22.31 6.29 -9.36
N LEU A 305 -22.13 5.30 -10.25
CA LEU A 305 -23.23 4.68 -10.97
C LEU A 305 -24.22 4.00 -10.01
N LEU A 306 -23.74 3.37 -8.94
CA LEU A 306 -24.61 2.77 -7.93
C LEU A 306 -25.38 3.80 -7.11
N ILE A 307 -24.75 4.91 -6.76
CA ILE A 307 -25.44 6.03 -6.10
C ILE A 307 -26.55 6.56 -7.03
N PHE A 308 -26.23 6.77 -8.31
CA PHE A 308 -27.21 7.20 -9.31
C PHE A 308 -28.37 6.22 -9.49
N ILE A 309 -28.09 4.91 -9.57
CA ILE A 309 -29.15 3.90 -9.68
C ILE A 309 -30.02 3.89 -8.41
N GLY A 310 -29.41 3.94 -7.23
CA GLY A 310 -30.14 3.90 -5.96
C GLY A 310 -31.08 5.09 -5.81
N ASP A 311 -30.55 6.28 -6.02
CA ASP A 311 -31.25 7.54 -5.78
C ASP A 311 -32.24 7.87 -6.92
N VAL A 312 -31.77 7.94 -8.16
CA VAL A 312 -32.60 8.41 -9.29
C VAL A 312 -33.55 7.33 -9.82
N LEU A 313 -33.14 6.06 -9.82
CA LEU A 313 -33.96 4.99 -10.40
C LEU A 313 -34.79 4.24 -9.37
N LEU A 314 -34.25 3.96 -8.18
CA LEU A 314 -34.91 3.08 -7.21
C LEU A 314 -35.72 3.84 -6.16
N GLU A 315 -35.29 5.02 -5.72
CA GLU A 315 -36.04 5.82 -4.73
C GLU A 315 -37.46 6.18 -5.18
N PRO A 316 -37.69 6.63 -6.44
CA PRO A 316 -39.04 7.01 -6.87
C PRO A 316 -40.02 5.82 -6.97
N LEU A 317 -39.52 4.57 -7.02
CA LEU A 317 -40.37 3.38 -7.12
C LEU A 317 -41.08 3.02 -5.80
N ASN A 318 -40.65 3.56 -4.66
CA ASN A 318 -41.28 3.43 -3.34
C ASN A 318 -41.71 1.99 -2.96
N TRP A 319 -40.82 1.01 -3.14
CA TRP A 319 -41.07 -0.39 -2.76
C TRP A 319 -40.67 -0.64 -1.30
N ASP A 320 -41.68 -0.81 -0.41
CA ASP A 320 -41.52 -1.00 1.05
C ASP A 320 -40.44 -2.04 1.45
N SER A 321 -40.21 -3.09 0.64
CA SER A 321 -39.21 -4.13 0.94
C SER A 321 -38.39 -4.59 -0.27
N GLY A 322 -38.81 -4.23 -1.49
CA GLY A 322 -38.15 -4.64 -2.73
C GLY A 322 -36.91 -3.84 -3.08
N TRP A 323 -36.73 -2.66 -2.49
CA TRP A 323 -35.62 -1.75 -2.81
C TRP A 323 -34.24 -2.35 -2.46
N LEU A 324 -34.12 -3.06 -1.32
CA LEU A 324 -32.89 -3.74 -0.90
C LEU A 324 -32.46 -4.83 -1.88
N LEU A 325 -33.43 -5.58 -2.42
CA LEU A 325 -33.18 -6.62 -3.40
C LEU A 325 -32.77 -5.98 -4.74
N ALA A 326 -33.45 -4.92 -5.16
CA ALA A 326 -33.14 -4.19 -6.39
C ALA A 326 -31.73 -3.59 -6.37
N ILE A 327 -31.34 -2.89 -5.28
CA ILE A 327 -30.00 -2.32 -5.15
C ILE A 327 -28.92 -3.41 -5.05
N SER A 328 -29.22 -4.55 -4.43
CA SER A 328 -28.29 -5.70 -4.36
C SER A 328 -28.04 -6.30 -5.75
N ILE A 329 -29.10 -6.48 -6.55
CA ILE A 329 -28.99 -6.96 -7.93
C ILE A 329 -28.22 -5.95 -8.79
N ALA A 330 -28.53 -4.65 -8.68
CA ALA A 330 -27.82 -3.59 -9.38
C ALA A 330 -26.33 -3.57 -9.00
N SER A 331 -26.01 -3.68 -7.71
CA SER A 331 -24.64 -3.78 -7.18
C SER A 331 -23.89 -4.95 -7.78
N LEU A 332 -24.51 -6.14 -7.78
CA LEU A 332 -23.90 -7.34 -8.37
C LEU A 332 -23.67 -7.18 -9.87
N ALA A 333 -24.63 -6.61 -10.61
CA ALA A 333 -24.52 -6.38 -12.04
C ALA A 333 -23.42 -5.38 -12.39
N VAL A 334 -23.37 -4.24 -11.70
CA VAL A 334 -22.37 -3.19 -11.92
C VAL A 334 -20.97 -3.66 -11.55
N MET A 335 -20.80 -4.35 -10.42
CA MET A 335 -19.49 -4.87 -9.99
C MET A 335 -19.00 -5.99 -10.92
N SER A 336 -19.89 -6.90 -11.33
CA SER A 336 -19.56 -7.96 -12.30
C SER A 336 -19.19 -7.37 -13.66
N GLY A 337 -19.96 -6.40 -14.15
CA GLY A 337 -19.69 -5.68 -15.39
C GLY A 337 -18.34 -4.97 -15.36
N SER A 338 -18.04 -4.29 -14.24
CA SER A 338 -16.76 -3.63 -14.00
C SER A 338 -15.59 -4.62 -14.03
N GLY A 339 -15.71 -5.76 -13.34
CA GLY A 339 -14.69 -6.81 -13.35
C GLY A 339 -14.44 -7.41 -14.74
N MET A 340 -15.52 -7.69 -15.49
CA MET A 340 -15.42 -8.16 -16.88
C MET A 340 -14.73 -7.13 -17.78
N TRP A 341 -15.05 -5.84 -17.60
CA TRP A 341 -14.44 -4.75 -18.36
C TRP A 341 -12.94 -4.62 -18.07
N ILE A 342 -12.54 -4.63 -16.78
CA ILE A 342 -11.13 -4.66 -16.37
C ILE A 342 -10.40 -5.84 -17.01
N GLY A 343 -11.00 -7.04 -16.97
CA GLY A 343 -10.42 -8.24 -17.58
C GLY A 343 -10.29 -8.16 -19.11
N ARG A 344 -11.21 -7.46 -19.78
CA ARG A 344 -11.11 -7.18 -21.22
C ARG A 344 -9.99 -6.19 -21.53
N VAL A 345 -9.92 -5.08 -20.79
CA VAL A 345 -8.89 -4.04 -20.97
C VAL A 345 -7.50 -4.59 -20.67
N SER A 346 -7.35 -5.38 -19.60
CA SER A 346 -6.10 -6.06 -19.25
C SER A 346 -5.59 -6.94 -20.39
N ARG A 347 -6.48 -7.72 -21.03
CA ARG A 347 -6.11 -8.54 -22.19
C ARG A 347 -5.67 -7.70 -23.40
N LEU A 348 -6.37 -6.61 -23.68
CA LEU A 348 -6.02 -5.69 -24.78
C LEU A 348 -4.66 -5.02 -24.55
N MET A 349 -4.36 -4.62 -23.31
CA MET A 349 -3.07 -4.02 -22.97
C MET A 349 -1.93 -5.03 -23.13
N LYS A 350 -2.11 -6.26 -22.62
CA LYS A 350 -1.12 -7.34 -22.78
C LYS A 350 -0.85 -7.67 -24.25
N ALA A 351 -1.89 -7.72 -25.08
CA ALA A 351 -1.74 -7.99 -26.51
C ALA A 351 -0.94 -6.88 -27.23
N ARG A 352 -1.18 -5.62 -26.89
CA ARG A 352 -0.42 -4.49 -27.43
C ARG A 352 1.05 -4.53 -27.01
N ASP A 353 1.33 -4.88 -25.74
CA ASP A 353 2.70 -4.96 -25.25
C ASP A 353 3.49 -6.07 -25.97
N SER A 354 2.84 -7.20 -26.30
CA SER A 354 3.47 -8.28 -27.09
C SER A 354 3.71 -7.93 -28.56
N GLU A 355 2.96 -6.98 -29.14
CA GLU A 355 3.20 -6.51 -30.52
C GLU A 355 4.35 -5.49 -30.59
N VAL A 356 4.56 -4.71 -29.53
CA VAL A 356 5.58 -3.65 -29.46
C VAL A 356 6.96 -4.20 -29.03
N ASN A 357 7.01 -5.31 -28.29
CA ASN A 357 8.24 -5.91 -27.79
C ASN A 357 8.23 -7.45 -28.05
N PRO A 358 8.54 -7.90 -29.29
CA PRO A 358 8.40 -9.30 -29.71
C PRO A 358 9.39 -10.28 -29.09
#